data_AF-J0RAN6-F1
#
_entry.id   AF-J0RAN6-F1
#
_cell.length_a   1.000
_cell.length_b   1.000
_cell.length_c   1.000
_cell.angle_alpha   90.00
_cell.angle_beta   90.00
_cell.angle_gamma   90.00
#
_symmetry.space_group_name_H-M   'P 1'
#
loop_
_entity.id
_entity.type
_entity.pdbx_description
1 polymer ?
#
loop_
_entity_poly.entity_id
_entity_poly.type
_entity_poly.pdbx_seq_one_letter_code
_entity_poly.pdbx_strand_id
1 'polypeptide(L)'
;MGFSQKQLGSHLGVTFQQIQKYEKGLNRVSAARLQEIADVLGVPVSFFYADCTKKEETSSHCDDRISSKAEYLLLKNFRELTRKKQRAILQLISDEKNSPLFL
;
A
#
# COMPACT_ATOMS: atom_id res chain seq x y z
N MET A 1 19.63 -18.88 1.70
CA MET A 1 20.77 -18.51 2.56
C MET A 1 20.59 -17.06 2.95
N GLY A 2 20.12 -16.81 4.18
CA GLY A 2 19.85 -15.47 4.69
C GLY A 2 20.69 -15.17 5.93
N PHE A 3 20.64 -13.95 6.44
CA PHE A 3 21.33 -13.57 7.68
C PHE A 3 20.85 -14.42 8.86
N SER A 4 21.78 -14.93 9.67
CA SER A 4 21.41 -15.43 10.99
C SER A 4 20.99 -14.28 11.89
N GLN A 5 20.12 -14.53 12.86
CA GLN A 5 19.69 -13.53 13.85
C GLN A 5 20.87 -12.90 14.63
N LYS A 6 21.96 -13.67 14.85
CA LYS A 6 23.19 -13.14 15.48
C LYS A 6 23.85 -12.11 14.57
N GLN A 7 23.98 -12.42 13.28
CA GLN A 7 24.56 -11.50 12.30
C GLN A 7 23.67 -10.26 12.14
N LEU A 8 22.34 -10.41 12.07
CA LEU A 8 21.42 -9.28 12.00
C LEU A 8 21.52 -8.38 13.25
N GLY A 9 21.59 -9.00 14.44
CA GLY A 9 21.83 -8.28 15.69
C GLY A 9 23.13 -7.48 15.68
N SER A 10 24.23 -8.10 15.21
CA SER A 10 25.53 -7.41 15.08
C SER A 10 25.47 -6.21 14.13
N HIS A 11 24.77 -6.30 13.00
CA HIS A 11 24.62 -5.16 12.07
C HIS A 11 23.79 -4.02 12.67
N LEU A 12 22.81 -4.35 13.51
CA LEU A 12 21.89 -3.38 14.12
C LEU A 12 22.34 -2.87 15.49
N GLY A 13 23.47 -3.35 16.00
CA GLY A 13 23.96 -3.04 17.35
C GLY A 13 23.03 -3.52 18.47
N VAL A 14 22.29 -4.62 18.24
CA VAL A 14 21.38 -5.21 19.24
C VAL A 14 21.70 -6.67 19.50
N THR A 15 21.27 -7.19 20.64
CA THR A 15 21.52 -8.59 20.98
C THR A 15 20.68 -9.54 20.12
N PHE A 16 21.15 -10.77 19.93
CA PHE A 16 20.37 -11.84 19.30
C PHE A 16 18.99 -12.03 19.97
N GLN A 17 18.94 -11.93 21.29
CA GLN A 17 17.70 -12.02 22.05
C GLN A 17 16.73 -10.88 21.71
N GLN A 18 17.24 -9.68 21.42
CA GLN A 18 16.41 -8.56 20.97
C GLN A 18 15.81 -8.82 19.59
N ILE A 19 16.59 -9.39 18.66
CA ILE A 19 16.07 -9.83 17.35
C ILE A 19 14.96 -10.86 17.53
N GLN A 20 15.16 -11.85 18.42
CA GLN A 20 14.11 -12.82 18.74
C GLN A 20 12.85 -12.17 19.31
N LYS A 21 12.98 -11.11 20.13
CA LYS A 21 11.82 -10.36 20.64
C LYS A 21 11.10 -9.59 19.55
N TYR A 22 11.81 -9.06 18.55
CA TYR A 22 11.20 -8.43 17.38
C TYR A 22 10.44 -9.43 16.52
N GLU A 23 11.05 -10.57 16.18
CA GLU A 23 10.40 -11.60 15.37
C GLU A 23 9.14 -12.19 16.03
N LYS A 24 9.17 -12.34 17.36
CA LYS A 24 8.01 -12.83 18.14
C LYS A 24 6.97 -11.75 18.45
N GLY A 25 7.21 -10.50 18.04
CA GLY A 25 6.33 -9.37 18.35
C GLY A 25 6.24 -9.01 19.84
N LEU A 26 7.15 -9.52 20.68
CA LEU A 26 7.21 -9.21 22.11
C LEU A 26 7.66 -7.77 22.35
N ASN A 27 8.55 -7.28 21.48
CA ASN A 27 8.99 -5.89 21.47
C ASN A 27 8.55 -5.22 20.17
N ARG A 28 7.96 -4.01 20.29
CA ARG A 28 7.67 -3.16 19.14
C ARG A 28 8.96 -2.67 18.49
N VAL A 29 8.93 -2.58 17.17
CA VAL A 29 10.00 -2.01 16.34
C VAL A 29 9.55 -0.61 15.91
N SER A 30 10.40 0.39 16.09
CA SER A 30 10.12 1.74 15.57
C SER A 30 10.25 1.76 14.03
N ALA A 31 9.60 2.71 13.36
CA ALA A 31 9.70 2.83 11.90
C ALA A 31 11.15 2.99 11.42
N ALA A 32 11.95 3.80 12.10
CA ALA A 32 13.37 3.97 11.80
C ALA A 32 14.15 2.65 11.92
N ARG A 33 13.89 1.87 12.97
CA ARG A 33 14.55 0.57 13.15
C ARG A 33 14.10 -0.45 12.10
N LEU A 34 12.82 -0.42 11.70
CA LEU A 34 12.31 -1.29 10.65
C LEU A 34 12.94 -0.96 9.30
N GLN A 35 13.22 0.32 9.02
CA GLN A 35 13.97 0.73 7.83
C GLN A 35 15.40 0.19 7.85
N GLU A 36 16.13 0.31 8.97
CA GLU A 36 17.48 -0.26 9.10
C GLU A 36 17.49 -1.78 8.86
N ILE A 37 16.47 -2.50 9.36
CA ILE A 37 16.33 -3.94 9.11
C ILE A 37 16.10 -4.22 7.61
N ALA A 38 15.27 -3.42 6.94
CA ALA A 38 15.00 -3.54 5.51
C ALA A 38 16.28 -3.37 4.68
N ASP A 39 17.08 -2.36 5.02
CA ASP A 39 18.35 -2.06 4.35
C ASP A 39 19.35 -3.21 4.50
N VAL A 40 19.49 -3.78 5.70
CA VAL A 40 20.38 -4.93 5.97
C VAL A 40 19.93 -6.18 5.20
N LEU A 41 18.62 -6.41 5.09
CA LEU A 41 18.07 -7.56 4.37
C LEU A 41 17.97 -7.33 2.85
N GLY A 42 18.22 -6.12 2.36
CA GLY A 42 18.15 -5.78 0.94
C GLY A 42 16.73 -5.85 0.36
N VAL A 43 15.71 -5.55 1.18
CA VAL A 43 14.29 -5.57 0.78
C VAL A 43 13.68 -4.19 0.98
N PRO A 44 12.66 -3.80 0.20
CA PRO A 44 11.92 -2.57 0.50
C PRO A 44 11.19 -2.72 1.84
N VAL A 45 11.07 -1.62 2.61
CA VAL A 45 10.40 -1.63 3.92
C VAL A 45 8.94 -2.11 3.85
N SER A 46 8.29 -1.93 2.70
CA SER A 46 6.93 -2.44 2.42
C SER A 46 6.82 -3.97 2.50
N PHE A 47 7.94 -4.70 2.35
CA PHE A 47 7.99 -6.15 2.52
C PHE A 47 7.42 -6.61 3.87
N PHE A 48 7.69 -5.87 4.96
CA PHE A 48 7.20 -6.21 6.29
C PHE A 48 5.70 -5.96 6.51
N TYR A 49 5.05 -5.28 5.55
CA TYR A 49 3.62 -4.93 5.59
C TYR A 49 2.79 -5.67 4.55
N ALA A 50 3.38 -6.58 3.76
CA ALA A 50 2.70 -7.29 2.68
C ALA A 50 1.50 -8.14 3.14
N ASP A 51 1.45 -8.54 4.41
CA ASP A 51 0.30 -9.23 4.98
C ASP A 51 -0.73 -8.28 5.62
N CYS A 52 -0.35 -7.03 5.91
CA CYS A 52 -1.28 -5.98 6.32
C CYS A 52 -2.14 -5.53 5.13
N THR A 53 -1.56 -5.45 3.93
CA THR A 53 -2.30 -5.10 2.71
C THR A 53 -3.35 -6.15 2.36
N LYS A 54 -3.09 -7.45 2.62
CA LYS A 54 -4.08 -8.52 2.42
C LYS A 54 -5.33 -8.39 3.30
N LYS A 55 -5.24 -7.73 4.46
CA LYS A 55 -6.40 -7.47 5.33
C LYS A 55 -7.19 -6.23 4.93
N GLU A 56 -6.56 -5.30 4.23
CA GLU A 56 -7.23 -4.12 3.66
C GLU A 56 -7.79 -4.40 2.24
N GLU A 57 -7.37 -5.49 1.61
CA GLU A 57 -7.95 -5.99 0.36
C GLU A 57 -9.41 -6.50 0.50
N THR A 58 -9.97 -6.58 1.71
CA THR A 58 -11.42 -6.78 1.92
C THR A 58 -12.20 -5.49 2.19
N SER A 59 -11.56 -4.31 2.22
CA SER A 59 -12.26 -3.03 2.44
C SER A 59 -11.76 -1.83 1.59
N SER A 60 -10.88 -2.05 0.62
CA SER A 60 -10.50 -1.03 -0.37
C SER A 60 -10.25 -1.64 -1.75
N HIS A 61 -11.31 -2.14 -2.39
CA HIS A 61 -11.29 -2.36 -3.84
C HIS A 61 -11.48 -1.00 -4.54
N CYS A 62 -10.37 -0.26 -4.73
CA CYS A 62 -10.30 0.76 -5.78
C CYS A 62 -9.42 0.33 -6.96
N ASP A 63 -9.20 -0.97 -7.06
CA ASP A 63 -8.65 -1.61 -8.26
C ASP A 63 -9.49 -2.86 -8.55
N ASP A 64 -10.81 -2.66 -8.69
CA ASP A 64 -11.62 -3.52 -9.54
C ASP A 64 -10.90 -3.51 -10.89
N ARG A 65 -10.13 -4.57 -11.13
CA ARG A 65 -9.42 -4.83 -12.37
C ARG A 65 -10.34 -4.37 -13.49
N ILE A 66 -9.92 -3.36 -14.24
CA ILE A 66 -10.58 -2.88 -15.47
C ILE A 66 -11.01 -4.13 -16.26
N SER A 67 -12.27 -4.50 -16.12
CA SER A 67 -12.76 -5.83 -16.49
C SER A 67 -13.27 -5.79 -17.91
N SER A 68 -13.69 -4.59 -18.34
CA SER A 68 -14.15 -4.32 -19.70
C SER A 68 -13.22 -3.41 -20.48
N LYS A 69 -13.15 -3.64 -21.78
CA LYS A 69 -12.44 -2.78 -22.75
C LYS A 69 -12.94 -1.32 -22.69
N ALA A 70 -14.21 -1.12 -22.33
CA ALA A 70 -14.83 0.20 -22.22
C ALA A 70 -14.23 1.01 -21.06
N GLU A 71 -14.07 0.40 -19.88
CA GLU A 71 -13.43 1.02 -18.72
C GLU A 71 -11.98 1.44 -19.02
N TYR A 72 -11.22 0.58 -19.71
CA TYR A 72 -9.84 0.90 -20.12
C TYR A 72 -9.79 2.13 -21.04
N LEU A 73 -10.66 2.16 -22.06
CA LEU A 73 -10.71 3.25 -23.02
C LEU A 73 -11.15 4.56 -22.35
N LEU A 74 -12.07 4.49 -21.38
CA LEU A 74 -12.47 5.66 -20.60
C LEU A 74 -11.27 6.23 -19.85
N LEU A 75 -10.54 5.41 -19.09
CA LEU A 75 -9.38 5.86 -18.30
C LEU A 75 -8.25 6.39 -19.18
N LYS A 76 -7.94 5.71 -20.28
CA LYS A 76 -6.92 6.15 -21.24
C LYS A 76 -7.26 7.52 -21.79
N ASN A 77 -8.46 7.69 -22.33
CA ASN A 77 -8.86 8.97 -22.92
C ASN A 77 -8.99 10.06 -21.87
N PHE A 78 -9.47 9.73 -20.66
CA PHE A 78 -9.65 10.70 -19.58
C PHE A 78 -8.34 11.37 -19.18
N ARG A 79 -7.23 10.62 -19.12
CA ARG A 79 -5.90 11.16 -18.77
C ARG A 79 -5.36 12.15 -19.81
N GLU A 80 -5.71 11.95 -21.08
CA GLU A 80 -5.29 12.82 -22.20
C GLU A 80 -6.13 14.12 -22.31
N LEU A 81 -7.25 14.23 -21.58
CA LEU A 81 -8.11 15.41 -21.62
C LEU A 81 -7.57 16.57 -20.77
N THR A 82 -7.89 17.80 -21.20
CA THR A 82 -7.65 19.01 -20.40
C THR A 82 -8.41 18.97 -19.07
N ARG A 83 -7.86 19.62 -18.03
CA ARG A 83 -8.47 19.73 -16.68
C ARG A 83 -9.94 20.18 -16.70
N LYS A 84 -10.32 21.10 -17.59
CA LYS A 84 -11.71 21.57 -17.72
C LYS A 84 -12.66 20.44 -18.15
N LYS A 85 -12.26 19.66 -19.16
CA LYS A 85 -13.04 18.51 -19.67
C LYS A 85 -13.09 17.36 -18.65
N GLN A 86 -11.98 17.09 -17.97
CA GLN A 86 -11.93 16.09 -16.88
C GLN A 86 -12.95 16.42 -15.78
N ARG A 87 -13.01 17.68 -15.34
CA ARG A 87 -13.97 18.13 -14.31
C ARG A 87 -15.41 18.01 -14.76
N ALA A 88 -15.72 18.40 -16.00
CA ALA A 88 -17.07 18.27 -16.55
C ALA A 88 -17.54 16.80 -16.60
N ILE A 89 -16.66 15.88 -17.01
CA ILE A 89 -16.95 14.45 -17.01
C ILE A 89 -17.17 13.93 -15.59
N LEU A 90 -16.32 14.33 -14.63
CA LEU A 90 -16.50 13.94 -13.23
C LEU A 90 -17.81 14.48 -12.64
N GLN A 91 -18.22 15.71 -12.99
CA GLN A 91 -19.50 16.27 -12.58
C GLN A 91 -20.67 15.46 -13.16
N LEU A 92 -20.62 15.12 -14.45
CA LEU A 92 -21.65 14.35 -15.13
C LEU A 92 -21.82 12.93 -14.55
N ILE A 93 -20.71 12.27 -14.19
CA ILE A 93 -20.72 10.95 -13.54
C ILE A 93 -21.19 11.06 -12.08
N SER A 94 -20.92 12.17 -11.39
CA SER A 94 -21.33 12.37 -9.99
C SER A 94 -22.81 12.71 -9.84
N ASP A 95 -23.39 13.42 -10.82
CA ASP A 95 -24.81 13.82 -10.80
C ASP A 95 -25.78 12.63 -10.87
N GLU A 96 -25.41 11.50 -11.50
CA GLU A 96 -26.28 10.30 -11.51
C GLU A 96 -26.56 9.73 -10.11
N LYS A 97 -25.74 10.05 -9.10
CA LYS A 97 -25.97 9.61 -7.71
C LYS A 97 -26.73 10.64 -6.86
N ASN A 98 -27.14 11.77 -7.42
CA ASN A 98 -27.88 12.80 -6.72
C ASN A 98 -29.24 13.01 -7.37
N SER A 99 -30.17 12.09 -7.14
CA SER A 99 -31.60 12.45 -7.15
C SER A 99 -31.80 13.44 -6.00
N PRO A 100 -32.14 14.71 -6.23
CA PRO A 100 -32.63 15.52 -5.14
C PRO A 100 -34.01 14.99 -4.77
N LEU A 101 -34.07 14.24 -3.67
CA LEU A 101 -35.25 14.28 -2.80
C LEU A 101 -35.44 15.75 -2.45
N PHE A 102 -36.36 16.45 -3.12
CA PHE A 102 -37.13 17.63 -2.69
C PHE A 102 -37.75 18.32 -3.92
N LEU A 103 -38.83 17.74 -4.46
CA LEU A 103 -40.24 18.18 -4.43
C LEU A 103 -40.98 17.63 -5.65
#